data_AF-A0A350CGM0-F1
#
_entry.id   AF-A0A350CGM0-F1
#
_cell.length_a   1.000
_cell.length_b   1.000
_cell.length_c   1.000
_cell.angle_alpha   90.00
_cell.angle_beta   90.00
_cell.angle_gamma   90.00
#
_symmetry.space_group_name_H-M   'P 1'
#
loop_
_entity.id
_entity.type
_entity.pdbx_description
1 polymer ?
#
loop_
_entity_poly.entity_id
_entity_poly.type
_entity_poly.pdbx_seq_one_letter_code
_entity_poly.pdbx_strand_id
1 'polypeptide(L)'
;APVKALLDSQLTLPSSDLLEGQFQHQLPFAIRDWAVFCGNRAYVPSDKATDAERILQPAVPWSRHRGNVRIAELRDFLRGVRLVENPNAVRDINKSSSSQVSRPWDVAIRNPLDILLMTSLYQSAGGQLFVKLQNETLRRDEVSDMVDLNGAVLIGWADTELNSVQLNDETVSPGIPSKTIVRLFLPVRRETTTAGSQEADPKAP
;
A
#
# COMPACT_ATOMS: atom_id res chain seq x y z
N ALA A 1 -24.15 -12.51 20.44
CA ALA A 1 -24.19 -11.77 19.15
C ALA A 1 -23.06 -12.30 18.26
N PRO A 2 -23.23 -12.39 16.93
CA PRO A 2 -22.12 -12.75 16.04
C PRO A 2 -21.02 -11.69 16.15
N VAL A 3 -19.78 -12.13 16.36
CA VAL A 3 -18.61 -11.24 16.40
C VAL A 3 -18.42 -10.68 15.00
N LYS A 4 -18.67 -9.38 14.83
CA LYS A 4 -18.41 -8.70 13.56
C LYS A 4 -16.91 -8.70 13.32
N ALA A 5 -16.46 -9.23 12.18
CA ALA A 5 -15.05 -9.22 11.84
C ALA A 5 -14.52 -7.78 11.74
N LEU A 6 -13.36 -7.51 12.33
CA LEU A 6 -12.73 -6.18 12.28
C LEU A 6 -12.39 -5.76 10.85
N LEU A 7 -12.08 -6.74 10.00
CA LEU A 7 -11.79 -6.59 8.59
C LEU A 7 -12.55 -7.68 7.83
N ASP A 8 -13.23 -7.29 6.76
CA ASP A 8 -13.86 -8.19 5.81
C ASP A 8 -13.21 -7.98 4.45
N SER A 9 -12.64 -9.05 3.87
CA SER A 9 -11.84 -9.01 2.65
C SER A 9 -12.24 -10.15 1.72
N GLN A 10 -12.57 -9.79 0.49
CA GLN A 10 -12.85 -10.68 -0.63
C GLN A 10 -11.84 -10.43 -1.75
N LEU A 11 -10.63 -9.99 -1.39
CA LEU A 11 -9.61 -9.64 -2.37
C LEU A 11 -9.10 -10.89 -3.08
N THR A 12 -8.92 -10.78 -4.39
CA THR A 12 -8.30 -11.81 -5.21
C THR A 12 -7.15 -11.28 -6.04
N LEU A 13 -6.21 -12.16 -6.40
CA LEU A 13 -5.12 -11.87 -7.31
C LEU A 13 -5.21 -12.85 -8.50
N PRO A 14 -5.87 -12.46 -9.60
CA PRO A 14 -5.91 -13.23 -10.84
C PRO A 14 -4.60 -13.11 -11.61
N SER A 15 -4.50 -13.83 -12.73
CA SER A 15 -3.29 -13.89 -13.58
C SER A 15 -2.86 -12.56 -14.21
N SER A 16 -3.65 -11.49 -14.07
CA SER A 16 -3.28 -10.13 -14.48
C SER A 16 -2.35 -9.44 -13.48
N ASP A 17 -2.12 -10.03 -12.31
CA ASP A 17 -1.38 -9.47 -11.17
C ASP A 17 -1.92 -8.12 -10.67
N LEU A 18 -3.19 -7.83 -10.96
CA LEU A 18 -3.92 -6.68 -10.41
C LEU A 18 -4.89 -7.14 -9.33
N LEU A 19 -4.91 -6.42 -8.21
CA LEU A 19 -5.72 -6.74 -7.04
C LEU A 19 -7.21 -6.53 -7.36
N GLU A 20 -7.98 -7.60 -7.34
CA GLU A 20 -9.43 -7.57 -7.57
C GLU A 20 -10.23 -7.70 -6.28
N GLY A 21 -11.53 -7.47 -6.39
CA GLY A 21 -12.48 -7.62 -5.29
C GLY A 21 -12.56 -6.36 -4.43
N GLN A 22 -12.89 -6.57 -3.16
CA GLN A 22 -13.13 -5.50 -2.20
C GLN A 22 -12.74 -5.90 -0.79
N PHE A 23 -12.44 -4.89 0.03
CA PHE A 23 -12.36 -5.04 1.48
C PHE A 23 -13.04 -3.87 2.18
N GLN A 24 -13.38 -4.06 3.45
CA GLN A 24 -13.86 -3.00 4.34
C GLN A 24 -13.35 -3.25 5.77
N HIS A 25 -13.15 -2.18 6.52
CA HIS A 25 -12.78 -2.25 7.94
C HIS A 25 -13.92 -1.79 8.86
N GLN A 26 -13.93 -2.26 10.10
CA GLN A 26 -14.88 -1.89 11.15
C GLN A 26 -14.20 -1.12 12.29
N LEU A 27 -12.96 -0.64 12.07
CA LEU A 27 -12.28 0.25 13.01
C LEU A 27 -13.15 1.48 13.32
N PRO A 28 -13.13 2.01 14.56
CA PRO A 28 -14.00 3.12 14.98
C PRO A 28 -13.57 4.49 14.42
N PHE A 29 -12.61 4.52 13.50
CA PHE A 29 -12.05 5.72 12.90
C PHE A 29 -11.79 5.48 11.41
N ALA A 30 -11.75 6.58 10.65
CA ALA A 30 -11.40 6.56 9.25
C ALA A 30 -9.88 6.47 9.06
N ILE A 31 -9.44 5.81 7.98
CA ILE A 31 -8.02 5.71 7.60
C ILE A 31 -7.75 6.70 6.46
N ARG A 32 -6.79 7.60 6.65
CA ARG A 32 -6.37 8.66 5.73
C ARG A 32 -5.01 8.36 5.12
N ASP A 33 -4.73 9.03 4.00
CA ASP A 33 -3.51 8.89 3.19
C ASP A 33 -3.11 7.42 3.03
N TRP A 34 -4.12 6.62 2.69
CA TRP A 34 -3.99 5.18 2.63
C TRP A 34 -3.18 4.75 1.41
N ALA A 35 -2.47 3.65 1.56
CA ALA A 35 -1.82 2.91 0.49
C ALA A 35 -2.02 1.42 0.71
N VAL A 36 -2.41 0.71 -0.34
CA VAL A 36 -2.53 -0.75 -0.35
C VAL A 36 -1.41 -1.32 -1.20
N PHE A 37 -0.67 -2.29 -0.68
CA PHE A 37 0.43 -2.96 -1.36
C PHE A 37 0.10 -4.43 -1.56
N CYS A 38 0.26 -4.94 -2.78
CA CYS A 38 0.06 -6.36 -3.08
C CYS A 38 0.89 -6.75 -4.30
N GLY A 39 1.69 -7.82 -4.18
CA GLY A 39 2.70 -8.17 -5.17
C GLY A 39 3.60 -6.97 -5.48
N ASN A 40 3.91 -6.75 -6.76
CA ASN A 40 4.76 -5.63 -7.17
C ASN A 40 4.00 -4.30 -7.40
N ARG A 41 2.85 -4.10 -6.75
CA ARG A 41 1.96 -2.96 -7.00
C ARG A 41 1.64 -2.18 -5.73
N ALA A 42 1.60 -0.85 -5.88
CA ALA A 42 1.05 0.08 -4.91
C ALA A 42 -0.25 0.69 -5.47
N TYR A 43 -1.33 0.60 -4.69
CA TYR A 43 -2.63 1.22 -4.96
C TYR A 43 -2.81 2.38 -4.00
N VAL A 44 -2.95 3.59 -4.55
CA VAL A 44 -3.05 4.82 -3.77
C VAL A 44 -4.08 5.77 -4.39
N PRO A 45 -4.63 6.73 -3.63
CA PRO A 45 -5.40 7.81 -4.24
C PRO A 45 -4.57 8.53 -5.31
N SER A 46 -5.13 8.71 -6.51
CA SER A 46 -4.50 9.51 -7.56
C SER A 46 -4.46 10.99 -7.20
N ASP A 47 -3.70 11.80 -7.93
CA ASP A 47 -3.67 13.25 -7.72
C ASP A 47 -5.03 13.92 -8.01
N LYS A 48 -5.88 13.28 -8.82
CA LYS A 48 -7.25 13.73 -9.14
C LYS A 48 -8.30 13.25 -8.14
N ALA A 49 -7.91 12.45 -7.14
CA ALA A 49 -8.84 11.96 -6.13
C ALA A 49 -9.34 13.09 -5.24
N THR A 50 -10.65 13.10 -5.02
CA THR A 50 -11.33 13.97 -4.06
C THR A 50 -10.92 13.64 -2.63
N ASP A 51 -11.12 14.59 -1.70
CA ASP A 51 -10.81 14.36 -0.28
C ASP A 51 -11.56 13.16 0.29
N ALA A 52 -12.79 12.90 -0.15
CA ALA A 52 -13.56 11.73 0.26
C ALA A 52 -12.92 10.41 -0.20
N GLU A 53 -12.32 10.36 -1.39
CA GLU A 53 -11.64 9.17 -1.93
C GLU A 53 -10.28 8.91 -1.26
N ARG A 54 -9.70 9.93 -0.63
CA ARG A 54 -8.46 9.83 0.16
C ARG A 54 -8.69 9.27 1.57
N ILE A 55 -9.94 8.95 1.92
CA ILE A 55 -10.35 8.51 3.24
C ILE A 55 -11.11 7.18 3.12
N LEU A 56 -10.60 6.13 3.78
CA LEU A 56 -11.34 4.89 3.97
C LEU A 56 -12.24 5.05 5.18
N GLN A 57 -13.55 5.06 4.93
CA GLN A 57 -14.56 5.16 5.98
C GLN A 57 -14.88 3.77 6.55
N PRO A 58 -15.17 3.67 7.86
CA PRO A 58 -15.64 2.42 8.46
C PRO A 58 -16.87 1.88 7.73
N ALA A 59 -16.88 0.56 7.53
CA ALA A 59 -17.94 -0.18 6.85
C ALA A 59 -18.24 0.27 5.41
N VAL A 60 -17.34 1.01 4.77
CA VAL A 60 -17.45 1.37 3.36
C VAL A 60 -16.48 0.48 2.55
N PRO A 61 -16.97 -0.25 1.53
CA PRO A 61 -16.10 -1.10 0.73
C PRO A 61 -15.16 -0.27 -0.14
N TRP A 62 -13.89 -0.63 -0.06
CA TRP A 62 -12.84 -0.22 -0.96
C TRP A 62 -12.70 -1.23 -2.10
N SER A 63 -12.44 -0.74 -3.31
CA SER A 63 -12.05 -1.55 -4.47
C SER A 63 -11.18 -0.70 -5.39
N ARG A 64 -10.26 -1.32 -6.13
CA ARG A 64 -9.41 -0.60 -7.11
C ARG A 64 -10.20 0.09 -8.22
N HIS A 65 -11.44 -0.33 -8.46
CA HIS A 65 -12.33 0.23 -9.49
C HIS A 65 -13.20 1.37 -8.98
N ARG A 66 -13.24 1.59 -7.66
CA ARG A 66 -14.09 2.60 -7.03
C ARG A 66 -13.28 3.85 -6.71
N GLY A 67 -13.65 4.93 -7.37
CA GLY A 67 -12.99 6.22 -7.24
C GLY A 67 -11.66 6.30 -7.97
N ASN A 68 -10.94 7.39 -7.77
CA ASN A 68 -9.72 7.68 -8.51
C ASN A 68 -8.47 7.00 -7.88
N VAL A 69 -8.35 5.68 -8.03
CA VAL A 69 -7.18 4.90 -7.58
C VAL A 69 -6.10 4.89 -8.65
N ARG A 70 -4.87 5.28 -8.28
CA ARG A 70 -3.67 5.16 -9.10
C ARG A 70 -2.93 3.88 -8.72
N ILE A 71 -2.51 3.14 -9.74
CA ILE A 71 -1.67 1.95 -9.60
C ILE A 71 -0.26 2.34 -10.01
N ALA A 72 0.71 2.06 -9.15
CA ALA A 72 2.13 2.23 -9.41
C ALA A 72 2.88 0.92 -9.20
N GLU A 73 4.06 0.84 -9.80
CA GLU A 73 5.04 -0.17 -9.41
C GLU A 73 5.52 0.14 -7.98
N LEU A 74 5.61 -0.90 -7.14
CA LEU A 74 5.86 -0.77 -5.70
C LEU A 74 7.18 -0.06 -5.41
N ARG A 75 8.26 -0.51 -6.05
CA ARG A 75 9.61 0.03 -5.86
C ARG A 75 9.68 1.49 -6.33
N ASP A 76 9.11 1.83 -7.47
CA ASP A 76 9.05 3.21 -7.99
C ASP A 76 8.28 4.12 -7.02
N PHE A 77 7.16 3.64 -6.48
CA PHE A 77 6.40 4.35 -5.46
C PHE A 77 7.24 4.61 -4.21
N LEU A 78 7.89 3.57 -3.66
CA LEU A 78 8.72 3.67 -2.44
C LEU A 78 9.94 4.57 -2.63
N ARG A 79 10.48 4.66 -3.85
CA ARG A 79 11.61 5.54 -4.20
C ARG A 79 11.18 6.97 -4.52
N GLY A 80 9.88 7.26 -4.42
CA GLY A 80 9.33 8.55 -4.76
C GLY A 80 9.58 8.94 -6.22
N VAL A 81 9.67 7.95 -7.12
CA VAL A 81 9.82 8.20 -8.56
C VAL A 81 8.57 8.93 -9.02
N ARG A 82 8.76 10.16 -9.51
CA ARG A 82 7.69 10.94 -10.13
C ARG A 82 7.97 11.06 -11.62
N LEU A 83 6.91 10.88 -12.41
CA LEU A 83 6.90 11.31 -13.80
C LEU A 83 6.89 12.84 -13.80
N VAL A 84 7.99 13.43 -14.23
CA VAL A 84 8.10 14.86 -14.50
C VAL A 84 7.81 15.04 -15.97
N GLU A 85 6.72 15.72 -16.29
CA GLU A 85 6.48 16.17 -17.67
C GLU A 85 7.64 17.08 -18.07
N ASN A 86 8.26 16.79 -19.21
CA ASN A 86 9.33 17.64 -19.69
C ASN A 86 8.69 18.74 -20.56
N PRO A 87 8.60 19.99 -20.09
CA PRO A 87 7.90 21.06 -20.82
C PRO A 87 8.54 21.38 -22.18
N ASN A 88 9.77 20.92 -22.41
CA ASN A 88 10.51 21.07 -23.66
C ASN A 88 10.50 19.80 -24.54
N ALA A 89 9.72 18.77 -24.18
CA ALA A 89 9.59 17.59 -25.01
C ALA A 89 8.82 17.96 -26.30
N VAL A 90 9.55 18.02 -27.40
CA VAL A 90 8.96 18.03 -28.75
C VAL A 90 8.10 16.77 -28.85
N ARG A 91 6.81 16.92 -29.18
CA ARG A 91 5.86 15.82 -29.42
C ARG A 91 6.39 14.96 -30.57
N ASP A 92 7.23 13.99 -30.22
CA ASP A 92 7.77 12.99 -31.10
C ASP A 92 7.13 11.67 -30.70
N ILE A 93 6.49 11.00 -31.65
CA ILE A 93 5.65 9.81 -31.42
C ILE A 93 6.47 8.66 -30.82
N ASN A 94 7.80 8.73 -30.95
CA ASN A 94 8.77 7.76 -30.45
C ASN A 94 9.52 8.19 -29.17
N LYS A 95 9.21 9.35 -28.56
CA LYS A 95 9.86 9.81 -27.33
C LYS A 95 8.83 10.04 -26.23
N SER A 96 9.02 9.36 -25.10
CA SER A 96 8.23 9.59 -23.90
C SER A 96 8.38 11.06 -23.46
N SER A 97 7.26 11.79 -23.40
CA SER A 97 7.20 13.21 -23.01
C SER A 97 7.44 13.47 -21.51
N SER A 98 7.90 12.45 -20.79
CA SER A 98 8.00 12.43 -19.35
C SER A 98 9.29 11.73 -18.94
N SER A 99 10.06 12.35 -18.05
CA SER A 99 11.22 11.72 -17.42
C SER A 99 10.84 11.23 -16.02
N GLN A 100 11.30 10.04 -15.66
CA GLN A 100 11.20 9.54 -14.29
C GLN A 100 12.38 10.10 -13.49
N VAL A 101 12.09 10.86 -12.43
CA VAL A 101 13.11 11.34 -11.50
C VAL A 101 12.97 10.56 -10.20
N SER A 102 13.94 9.67 -9.93
CA SER A 102 14.05 9.00 -8.63
C SER A 102 14.66 9.96 -7.61
N ARG A 103 14.11 10.00 -6.40
CA ARG A 103 14.73 10.72 -5.29
C ARG A 103 15.54 9.74 -4.43
N PRO A 104 16.70 10.16 -3.90
CA PRO A 104 17.34 9.39 -2.85
C PRO A 104 16.45 9.36 -1.61
N TRP A 105 16.58 8.30 -0.81
CA TRP A 105 15.93 8.23 0.50
C TRP A 105 16.35 9.40 1.39
N ASP A 106 15.38 10.08 1.99
CA ASP A 106 15.64 11.17 2.95
C ASP A 106 15.88 10.58 4.34
N VAL A 107 17.15 10.54 4.76
CA VAL A 107 17.54 10.05 6.08
C VAL A 107 17.09 10.95 7.24
N ALA A 108 16.68 12.19 6.95
CA ALA A 108 16.21 13.15 7.95
C ALA A 108 14.68 13.18 8.04
N ILE A 109 13.99 12.26 7.35
CA ILE A 109 12.52 12.20 7.33
C ILE A 109 11.97 12.04 8.75
N ARG A 110 10.94 12.83 9.06
CA ARG A 110 10.26 12.82 10.37
C ARG A 110 8.79 12.43 10.28
N ASN A 111 8.27 12.25 9.07
CA ASN A 111 6.90 11.81 8.89
C ASN A 111 6.80 10.34 9.34
N PRO A 112 6.00 10.05 10.39
CA PRO A 112 5.90 8.71 10.93
C PRO A 112 5.37 7.70 9.90
N LEU A 113 4.46 8.12 9.01
CA LEU A 113 3.89 7.26 7.97
C LEU A 113 4.97 6.82 6.98
N ASP A 114 5.80 7.76 6.52
CA ASP A 114 6.88 7.46 5.58
C ASP A 114 7.97 6.60 6.23
N ILE A 115 8.26 6.83 7.52
CA ILE A 115 9.16 5.98 8.30
C ILE A 115 8.59 4.56 8.37
N LEU A 116 7.33 4.39 8.78
CA LEU A 116 6.71 3.06 8.90
C LEU A 116 6.62 2.35 7.55
N LEU A 117 6.31 3.09 6.48
CA LEU A 117 6.29 2.57 5.12
C LEU A 117 7.65 1.97 4.76
N MET A 118 8.73 2.73 4.97
CA MET A 118 10.07 2.29 4.61
C MET A 118 10.57 1.16 5.51
N THR A 119 10.22 1.14 6.79
CA THR A 119 10.58 0.02 7.68
C THR A 119 9.78 -1.24 7.36
N SER A 120 8.51 -1.10 6.97
CA SER A 120 7.64 -2.22 6.60
C SER A 120 8.03 -2.84 5.26
N LEU A 121 8.47 -2.04 4.29
CA LEU A 121 8.70 -2.45 2.90
C LEU A 121 10.15 -2.24 2.46
N TYR A 122 11.07 -2.36 3.43
CA TYR A 122 12.50 -2.08 3.24
C TYR A 122 13.10 -2.89 2.09
N GLN A 123 12.86 -4.21 2.06
CA GLN A 123 13.40 -5.05 0.99
C GLN A 123 12.75 -4.73 -0.36
N SER A 124 11.43 -4.52 -0.42
CA SER A 124 10.74 -4.10 -1.65
C SER A 124 11.30 -2.79 -2.23
N ALA A 125 11.72 -1.84 -1.38
CA ALA A 125 12.36 -0.60 -1.82
C ALA A 125 13.77 -0.81 -2.45
N GLY A 126 14.39 -1.96 -2.19
CA GLY A 126 15.77 -2.28 -2.59
C GLY A 126 16.75 -2.38 -1.42
N GLY A 127 16.25 -2.39 -0.19
CA GLY A 127 17.01 -2.59 1.03
C GLY A 127 18.23 -1.68 1.15
N GLN A 128 19.38 -2.27 1.50
CA GLN A 128 20.62 -1.52 1.74
C GLN A 128 21.12 -0.78 0.49
N LEU A 129 20.81 -1.28 -0.71
CA LEU A 129 21.21 -0.62 -1.96
C LEU A 129 20.51 0.74 -2.14
N PHE A 130 19.31 0.91 -1.61
CA PHE A 130 18.54 2.14 -1.73
C PHE A 130 18.63 3.01 -0.47
N VAL A 131 18.34 2.44 0.70
CA VAL A 131 18.25 3.17 1.98
C VAL A 131 19.63 3.46 2.57
N LYS A 132 20.68 2.73 2.14
CA LYS A 132 22.08 2.77 2.63
C LYS A 132 22.27 2.44 4.12
N LEU A 133 21.19 2.33 4.89
CA LEU A 133 21.18 1.91 6.28
C LEU A 133 20.67 0.48 6.40
N GLN A 134 21.19 -0.26 7.38
CA GLN A 134 20.68 -1.58 7.75
C GLN A 134 19.50 -1.44 8.72
N ASN A 135 18.51 -2.31 8.56
CA ASN A 135 17.31 -2.33 9.40
C ASN A 135 17.29 -3.56 10.32
N GLU A 136 18.40 -3.85 11.01
CA GLU A 136 18.48 -5.04 11.87
C GLU A 136 17.48 -4.96 13.04
N THR A 137 17.34 -3.78 13.64
CA THR A 137 16.49 -3.58 14.82
C THR A 137 15.00 -3.68 14.51
N LEU A 138 14.54 -3.17 13.36
CA LEU A 138 13.11 -3.22 12.97
C LEU A 138 12.85 -4.29 11.92
N ARG A 139 13.74 -5.28 11.78
CA ARG A 139 13.55 -6.41 10.87
C ARG A 139 12.27 -7.20 11.17
N ARG A 140 11.82 -7.21 12.42
CA ARG A 140 10.55 -7.84 12.82
C ARG A 140 9.32 -7.07 12.34
N ASP A 141 9.47 -5.79 12.05
CA ASP A 141 8.42 -4.96 11.46
C ASP A 141 8.46 -4.98 9.94
N GLU A 142 9.47 -5.63 9.35
CA GLU A 142 9.58 -5.82 7.92
C GLU A 142 8.56 -6.88 7.45
N VAL A 143 7.82 -6.56 6.38
CA VAL A 143 6.77 -7.41 5.83
C VAL A 143 6.77 -7.44 4.30
N SER A 144 7.92 -7.18 3.66
CA SER A 144 8.01 -7.25 2.19
C SER A 144 7.65 -8.64 1.69
N ASP A 145 8.11 -9.68 2.39
CA ASP A 145 7.78 -11.07 2.07
C ASP A 145 6.26 -11.32 2.06
N MET A 146 5.47 -10.66 2.92
CA MET A 146 4.02 -10.82 2.90
C MET A 146 3.39 -10.23 1.64
N VAL A 147 3.87 -9.07 1.20
CA VAL A 147 3.40 -8.44 -0.04
C VAL A 147 3.75 -9.33 -1.25
N ASP A 148 4.92 -9.96 -1.22
CA ASP A 148 5.40 -10.86 -2.27
C ASP A 148 4.72 -12.25 -2.24
N LEU A 149 4.33 -12.74 -1.05
CA LEU A 149 3.81 -14.09 -0.79
C LEU A 149 2.28 -14.16 -0.60
N ASN A 150 1.52 -13.20 -1.13
CA ASN A 150 0.04 -13.22 -1.27
C ASN A 150 -0.77 -12.61 -0.12
N GLY A 151 -0.15 -11.75 0.66
CA GLY A 151 -0.87 -10.76 1.45
C GLY A 151 -1.06 -9.46 0.66
N ALA A 152 -2.07 -8.70 1.04
CA ALA A 152 -2.03 -7.26 0.81
C ALA A 152 -1.79 -6.55 2.14
N VAL A 153 -1.08 -5.44 2.11
CA VAL A 153 -0.81 -4.61 3.28
C VAL A 153 -1.44 -3.25 3.05
N LEU A 154 -2.35 -2.85 3.94
CA LEU A 154 -2.87 -1.49 4.01
C LEU A 154 -2.07 -0.71 5.05
N ILE A 155 -1.51 0.43 4.65
CA ILE A 155 -0.86 1.40 5.54
C ILE A 155 -1.57 2.75 5.38
N GLY A 156 -1.81 3.44 6.48
CA GLY A 156 -2.39 4.78 6.52
C GLY A 156 -2.34 5.34 7.92
N TRP A 157 -3.01 6.46 8.16
CA TRP A 157 -3.07 7.06 9.49
C TRP A 157 -4.50 7.46 9.88
N ALA A 158 -4.74 7.64 11.17
CA ALA A 158 -6.02 8.03 11.74
C ALA A 158 -5.86 9.19 12.72
N ASP A 159 -6.80 10.14 12.68
CA ASP A 159 -6.96 11.23 13.65
C ASP A 159 -7.56 10.68 14.95
N THR A 160 -6.83 9.80 15.64
CA THR A 160 -7.28 9.19 16.88
C THR A 160 -6.11 9.01 17.82
N GLU A 161 -6.35 9.28 19.09
CA GLU A 161 -5.40 9.03 20.17
C GLU A 161 -5.72 7.66 20.77
N LEU A 162 -4.83 6.68 20.54
CA LEU A 162 -4.98 5.34 21.12
C LEU A 162 -4.23 5.16 22.44
N ASN A 163 -3.31 6.08 22.77
CA ASN A 163 -2.43 5.96 23.92
C ASN A 163 -2.37 7.28 24.69
N SER A 164 -2.41 7.20 26.02
CA SER A 164 -2.08 8.31 26.91
C SER A 164 -0.66 8.18 27.42
N VAL A 165 0.11 9.26 27.40
CA VAL A 165 1.44 9.30 28.03
C VAL A 165 1.29 9.70 29.48
N GLN A 166 1.86 8.92 30.40
CA GLN A 166 1.99 9.31 31.80
C GLN A 166 3.45 9.64 32.14
N LEU A 167 3.65 10.79 32.80
CA LEU A 167 4.93 11.21 33.33
C LEU A 167 4.72 11.58 34.80
N ASN A 168 5.39 10.86 35.72
CA ASN A 168 5.25 11.07 37.16
C ASN A 168 3.79 11.06 37.64
N ASP A 169 3.01 10.07 37.19
CA ASP A 169 1.58 9.92 37.48
C ASP A 169 0.66 11.02 36.94
N GLU A 170 1.19 11.96 36.15
CA GLU A 170 0.41 12.96 35.42
C GLU A 170 0.23 12.55 33.96
N THR A 171 -1.00 12.65 33.45
CA THR A 171 -1.25 12.46 32.02
C THR A 171 -0.77 13.69 31.26
N VAL A 172 0.22 13.50 30.40
CA VAL A 172 0.79 14.57 29.57
C VAL A 172 0.10 14.56 28.21
N SER A 173 -0.48 15.71 27.84
CA SER A 173 -0.95 15.91 26.47
C SER A 173 0.21 16.35 25.58
N PRO A 174 0.40 15.74 24.40
CA PRO A 174 1.54 16.04 23.52
C PRO A 174 1.48 17.43 22.86
N GLY A 175 0.40 18.21 23.03
CA GLY A 175 0.27 19.56 22.47
C GLY A 175 0.16 19.63 20.94
N ILE A 176 0.20 18.47 20.27
CA ILE A 176 -0.03 18.27 18.84
C ILE A 176 -1.14 17.22 18.66
N PRO A 177 -1.94 17.29 17.58
CA PRO A 177 -2.94 16.27 17.29
C PRO A 177 -2.30 14.88 17.19
N SER A 178 -2.78 13.94 17.99
CA SER A 178 -2.31 12.56 17.97
C SER A 178 -2.64 11.91 16.63
N LYS A 179 -1.59 11.42 15.95
CA LYS A 179 -1.73 10.61 14.74
C LYS A 179 -1.40 9.16 15.07
N THR A 180 -2.37 8.28 14.83
CA THR A 180 -2.15 6.85 14.92
C THR A 180 -1.85 6.31 13.54
N ILE A 181 -0.73 5.61 13.39
CA ILE A 181 -0.44 4.88 12.15
C ILE A 181 -1.10 3.51 12.22
N VAL A 182 -1.70 3.10 11.12
CA VAL A 182 -2.42 1.84 10.97
C VAL A 182 -1.71 1.00 9.92
N ARG A 183 -1.40 -0.25 10.26
CA ARG A 183 -0.89 -1.27 9.33
C ARG A 183 -1.76 -2.51 9.44
N LEU A 184 -2.54 -2.82 8.42
CA LEU A 184 -3.44 -3.98 8.38
C LEU A 184 -2.99 -4.97 7.31
N PHE A 185 -3.01 -6.25 7.66
CA PHE A 185 -2.81 -7.34 6.71
C PHE A 185 -4.16 -7.79 6.18
N LEU A 186 -4.31 -7.75 4.87
CA LEU A 186 -5.52 -8.14 4.16
C LEU A 186 -5.27 -9.51 3.50
N PRO A 187 -6.12 -10.51 3.74
CA PRO A 187 -6.01 -11.78 3.05
C PRO A 187 -6.38 -11.61 1.57
N VAL A 188 -5.59 -12.22 0.67
CA VAL A 188 -5.81 -12.21 -0.77
C VAL A 188 -5.83 -13.65 -1.28
N ARG A 189 -6.86 -14.02 -2.06
CA ARG A 189 -6.94 -15.35 -2.67
C ARG A 189 -6.37 -15.32 -4.09
N ARG A 190 -5.46 -16.22 -4.42
CA ARG A 190 -5.02 -16.38 -5.82
C ARG A 190 -6.06 -17.15 -6.61
N GLU A 191 -6.43 -16.63 -7.77
CA GLU A 191 -7.17 -17.39 -8.75
C GLU A 191 -6.15 -18.10 -9.63
N THR A 192 -5.97 -19.39 -9.40
CA THR A 192 -5.23 -20.21 -10.36
C THR A 192 -6.16 -20.47 -11.53
N THR A 193 -5.77 -19.99 -12.71
CA THR A 193 -6.39 -20.43 -13.95
C THR A 193 -6.17 -21.94 -14.03
N THR A 194 -7.20 -22.73 -13.69
CA THR A 194 -7.21 -24.14 -14.05
C THR A 194 -7.32 -24.12 -15.57
N ALA A 195 -6.18 -24.12 -16.26
CA ALA A 195 -6.16 -24.37 -17.69
C ALA A 195 -6.85 -25.71 -17.86
N GLY A 196 -8.06 -25.68 -18.43
CA GLY A 196 -8.81 -26.88 -18.73
C GLY A 196 -7.85 -27.81 -19.46
N SER A 197 -7.56 -28.95 -18.84
CA SER A 197 -6.91 -30.06 -19.50
C SER A 197 -7.85 -30.45 -20.64
N GLN A 198 -7.66 -29.87 -21.82
CA GLN A 198 -8.03 -30.54 -23.05
C GLN A 198 -7.11 -31.75 -23.08
N GLU A 199 -7.63 -32.82 -22.48
CA GLU A 199 -7.19 -34.18 -22.71
C GLU A 199 -7.20 -34.36 -24.23
N ALA A 200 -6.01 -34.28 -24.83
CA ALA A 200 -5.86 -34.59 -26.23
C ALA A 200 -6.23 -36.06 -26.38
N ASP A 201 -7.42 -36.31 -26.91
CA ASP A 201 -7.94 -37.64 -27.22
C ASP A 201 -6.92 -38.35 -28.12
N PRO A 202 -6.19 -39.36 -27.62
CA PRO A 202 -5.20 -40.06 -28.43
C PRO A 202 -5.92 -41.22 -29.11
N LYS A 203 -6.82 -40.92 -30.06
CA LYS A 203 -7.25 -41.88 -31.09
C LYS A 203 -8.21 -41.24 -32.10
N ALA A 204 -7.74 -41.10 -33.33
CA ALA A 204 -8.53 -41.53 -34.48
C ALA A 204 -7.59 -41.97 -35.62
N PRO A 205 -7.96 -43.04 -36.35
CA PRO A 205 -7.11 -43.77 -37.30
C PRO A 205 -6.90 -43.08 -38.64
#